data_AF-A0A534X7R3-F1
#
_entry.id   AF-A0A534X7R3-F1
#
_cell.length_a   1.000
_cell.length_b   1.000
_cell.length_c   1.000
_cell.angle_alpha   90.00
_cell.angle_beta   90.00
_cell.angle_gamma   90.00
#
_symmetry.space_group_name_H-M   'P 1'
#
loop_
_entity.id
_entity.type
_entity.pdbx_description
1 polymer ?
#
loop_
_entity_poly.entity_id
_entity_poly.type
_entity_poly.pdbx_seq_one_letter_code
_entity_poly.pdbx_strand_id
1 'polypeptide(L)'
;MAESHCLAPDSWQPSACSPVSGGSSEDMRAESTLRFPARDLKPYGEYVRSEDLIVGEVYFRVDFVDDDMLVPEVVPVVFVGRNLTPGDDSRSSALLYFQDFDSYSAGIRYGTIRAGSQKGADQSLEDVDEPPSFECAEETEYSGVFEFEKALDQLLTCSLRRKPCSEA
;
A
#
# COMPACT_ATOMS: atom_id res chain seq x y z
N MET A 1 12.02 38.11 50.37
CA MET A 1 12.80 36.96 49.85
C MET A 1 12.17 36.56 48.53
N ALA A 2 13.03 36.43 47.51
CA ALA A 2 12.78 35.93 46.16
C ALA A 2 11.84 36.76 45.28
N GLU A 3 12.47 37.52 44.39
CA GLU A 3 11.91 38.28 43.29
C GLU A 3 11.30 37.37 42.22
N SER A 4 10.18 37.83 41.69
CA SER A 4 9.50 37.34 40.49
C SER A 4 10.37 37.59 39.26
N HIS A 5 11.07 36.55 38.80
CA HIS A 5 11.71 36.56 37.48
C HIS A 5 10.70 36.11 36.42
N CYS A 6 10.07 37.09 35.78
CA CYS A 6 9.43 36.92 34.49
C CYS A 6 10.53 36.62 33.46
N LEU A 7 10.55 35.40 32.91
CA LEU A 7 11.38 35.08 31.75
C LEU A 7 10.84 35.83 30.53
N ALA A 8 11.69 36.60 29.88
CA ALA A 8 11.39 37.33 28.66
C ALA A 8 11.03 36.34 27.53
N PRO A 9 10.13 36.71 26.60
CA PRO A 9 9.88 35.91 25.41
C PRO A 9 11.14 35.94 24.53
N ASP A 10 11.63 34.77 24.18
CA ASP A 10 12.72 34.56 23.22
C ASP A 10 12.44 35.38 21.95
N SER A 11 13.25 36.41 21.75
CA SER A 11 13.25 37.26 20.58
C SER A 11 13.79 36.46 19.39
N TRP A 12 12.91 35.79 18.67
CA TRP A 12 13.24 35.19 17.38
C TRP A 12 13.50 36.33 16.38
N GLN A 13 14.77 36.61 16.10
CA GLN A 13 15.16 37.54 15.06
C GLN A 13 15.24 36.78 13.73
N PRO A 14 14.46 37.14 12.70
CA PRO A 14 14.69 36.63 11.36
C PRO A 14 16.01 37.22 10.85
N SER A 15 16.98 36.34 10.60
CA SER A 15 18.24 36.70 9.96
C SER A 15 17.97 37.50 8.68
N ALA A 16 18.55 38.69 8.60
CA ALA A 16 18.45 39.57 7.45
C ALA A 16 18.89 38.85 6.17
N CYS A 17 18.00 38.81 5.16
CA CYS A 17 18.37 38.45 3.80
C CYS A 17 19.33 39.52 3.24
N SER A 18 20.58 39.14 3.02
CA SER A 18 21.49 39.92 2.18
C SER A 18 21.02 39.87 0.72
N PRO A 19 20.99 40.99 -0.02
CA PRO A 19 20.66 40.97 -1.43
C PRO A 19 21.89 40.46 -2.19
N VAL A 20 21.80 39.25 -2.75
CA VAL A 20 22.75 38.82 -3.79
C VAL A 20 22.18 39.20 -5.15
N SER A 21 22.97 40.00 -5.85
CA SER A 21 22.70 40.60 -7.15
C SER A 21 22.50 39.56 -8.24
N GLY A 22 21.48 39.79 -9.09
CA GLY A 22 21.44 39.45 -10.52
C GLY A 22 22.04 38.10 -10.95
N GLY A 23 21.20 37.06 -10.91
CA GLY A 23 21.38 35.82 -11.67
C GLY A 23 20.12 35.57 -12.50
N SER A 24 20.33 35.32 -13.79
CA SER A 24 19.37 34.97 -14.83
C SER A 24 18.11 34.22 -14.36
N SER A 25 16.96 34.68 -14.86
CA SER A 25 15.63 34.05 -14.76
C SER A 25 15.57 32.73 -15.55
N GLU A 26 16.31 31.73 -15.09
CA GLU A 26 16.17 30.35 -15.50
C GLU A 26 16.24 29.48 -14.24
N ASP A 27 15.20 29.57 -13.40
CA ASP A 27 14.91 28.54 -12.41
C ASP A 27 14.46 27.28 -13.17
N MET A 28 15.46 26.62 -13.74
CA MET A 28 15.42 25.24 -14.17
C MET A 28 14.88 24.45 -13.00
N ARG A 29 13.69 23.89 -13.18
CA ARG A 29 13.20 22.75 -12.39
C ARG A 29 14.31 21.71 -12.46
N ALA A 30 15.19 21.68 -11.47
CA ALA A 30 16.20 20.65 -11.37
C ALA A 30 15.43 19.33 -11.33
N GLU A 31 15.44 18.61 -12.43
CA GLU A 31 14.92 17.25 -12.50
C GLU A 31 15.73 16.47 -11.46
N SER A 32 15.12 16.24 -10.30
CA SER A 32 15.66 15.35 -9.30
C SER A 32 15.64 13.95 -9.91
N THR A 33 16.74 13.57 -10.57
CA THR A 33 16.88 12.24 -11.16
C THR A 33 16.73 11.20 -10.05
N LEU A 34 15.62 10.46 -10.08
CA LEU A 34 15.39 9.35 -9.17
C LEU A 34 16.24 8.16 -9.63
N ARG A 35 17.16 7.72 -8.77
CA ARG A 35 18.03 6.58 -9.06
C ARG A 35 17.58 5.39 -8.25
N PHE A 36 17.16 4.33 -8.95
CA PHE A 36 16.89 3.04 -8.35
C PHE A 36 18.17 2.20 -8.31
N PRO A 37 18.42 1.45 -7.22
CA PRO A 37 19.49 0.47 -7.19
C PRO A 37 19.29 -0.58 -8.30
N ALA A 38 20.37 -0.99 -8.95
CA ALA A 38 20.34 -2.13 -9.86
C ALA A 38 20.02 -3.40 -9.08
N ARG A 39 19.22 -4.29 -9.67
CA ARG A 39 18.83 -5.58 -9.10
C ARG A 39 18.63 -6.62 -10.19
N ASP A 40 18.93 -7.86 -9.88
CA ASP A 40 18.65 -9.01 -10.75
C ASP A 40 17.22 -9.50 -10.49
N LEU A 41 16.46 -9.68 -11.57
CA LEU A 41 15.07 -10.12 -11.50
C LEU A 41 14.98 -11.62 -11.80
N LYS A 42 14.26 -12.35 -10.95
CA LYS A 42 13.93 -13.76 -11.21
C LYS A 42 12.87 -13.85 -12.31
N PRO A 43 12.87 -14.93 -13.12
CA PRO A 43 11.87 -15.11 -14.16
C PRO A 43 10.50 -15.54 -13.62
N TYR A 44 10.36 -15.70 -12.31
CA TYR A 44 9.14 -16.13 -11.63
C TYR A 44 8.85 -15.24 -10.43
N GLY A 45 7.56 -15.16 -10.07
CA GLY A 45 7.10 -14.49 -8.86
C GLY A 45 7.41 -15.29 -7.61
N GLU A 46 7.76 -14.58 -6.53
CA GLU A 46 7.97 -15.14 -5.21
C GLU A 46 6.83 -14.71 -4.29
N TYR A 47 5.74 -15.50 -4.30
CA TYR A 47 4.60 -15.28 -3.41
C TYR A 47 4.98 -15.50 -1.95
N VAL A 48 4.27 -14.81 -1.05
CA VAL A 48 4.37 -15.05 0.39
C VAL A 48 3.79 -16.42 0.70
N ARG A 49 4.50 -17.21 1.51
CA ARG A 49 3.95 -18.47 2.00
C ARG A 49 2.75 -18.21 2.88
N SER A 50 1.74 -19.05 2.79
CA SER A 50 0.52 -18.84 3.58
C SER A 50 0.79 -18.81 5.07
N GLU A 51 1.74 -19.62 5.56
CA GLU A 51 2.16 -19.66 6.98
C GLU A 51 2.79 -18.35 7.48
N ASP A 52 3.40 -17.57 6.60
CA ASP A 52 4.13 -16.34 6.94
C ASP A 52 3.22 -15.09 6.92
N LEU A 53 1.93 -15.24 6.59
CA LEU A 53 0.98 -14.14 6.59
C LEU A 53 0.70 -13.62 8.01
N ILE A 54 0.87 -12.31 8.20
CA ILE A 54 0.66 -11.60 9.46
C ILE A 54 -0.63 -10.78 9.37
N VAL A 55 -1.51 -10.97 10.35
CA VAL A 55 -2.80 -10.26 10.39
C VAL A 55 -2.58 -8.77 10.58
N GLY A 56 -3.22 -7.97 9.73
CA GLY A 56 -3.12 -6.51 9.71
C GLY A 56 -1.98 -5.94 8.87
N GLU A 57 -1.10 -6.80 8.34
CA GLU A 57 -0.04 -6.37 7.43
C GLU A 57 -0.54 -6.19 5.99
N VAL A 58 0.14 -5.30 5.26
CA VAL A 58 -0.17 -4.97 3.87
C VAL A 58 0.67 -5.84 2.94
N TYR A 59 -0.02 -6.48 2.00
CA TYR A 59 0.53 -7.26 0.91
C TYR A 59 0.03 -6.71 -0.42
N PHE A 60 0.58 -7.23 -1.52
CA PHE A 60 0.28 -6.75 -2.86
C PHE A 60 -0.20 -7.90 -3.73
N ARG A 61 -1.40 -7.77 -4.28
CA ARG A 61 -1.87 -8.62 -5.37
C ARG A 61 -1.32 -8.04 -6.67
N VAL A 62 -0.78 -8.90 -7.51
CA VAL A 62 -0.34 -8.53 -8.86
C VAL A 62 -1.10 -9.39 -9.84
N ASP A 63 -2.03 -8.77 -10.55
CA ASP A 63 -2.80 -9.39 -11.63
C ASP A 63 -2.34 -8.82 -12.97
N PHE A 64 -2.81 -9.41 -14.08
CA PHE A 64 -2.47 -8.97 -15.43
C PHE A 64 -3.75 -8.75 -16.22
N VAL A 65 -3.87 -7.58 -16.84
CA VAL A 65 -5.04 -7.25 -17.68
C VAL A 65 -4.92 -7.79 -19.11
N ASP A 66 -3.75 -8.29 -19.48
CA ASP A 66 -3.44 -8.88 -20.79
C ASP A 66 -2.94 -10.33 -20.67
N ASP A 67 -3.19 -11.13 -21.71
CA ASP A 67 -2.81 -12.56 -21.74
C ASP A 67 -1.29 -12.76 -21.78
N ASP A 68 -0.54 -11.77 -22.27
CA ASP A 68 0.93 -11.82 -22.38
C ASP A 68 1.64 -11.46 -21.06
N MET A 69 0.87 -11.08 -20.02
CA MET A 69 1.38 -10.67 -18.70
C MET A 69 2.36 -9.49 -18.78
N LEU A 70 2.04 -8.48 -19.58
CA LEU A 70 2.88 -7.29 -19.81
C LEU A 70 2.32 -6.03 -19.16
N VAL A 71 1.05 -6.02 -18.78
CA VAL A 71 0.33 -4.91 -18.18
C VAL A 71 -0.14 -5.36 -16.79
N PRO A 72 0.71 -5.17 -15.77
CA PRO A 72 0.36 -5.54 -14.40
C PRO A 72 -0.63 -4.54 -13.81
N GLU A 73 -1.61 -5.07 -13.09
CA GLU A 73 -2.42 -4.34 -12.12
C GLU A 73 -1.95 -4.73 -10.72
N VAL A 74 -1.75 -3.72 -9.85
CA VAL A 74 -1.24 -3.95 -8.49
C VAL A 74 -2.20 -3.36 -7.48
N VAL A 75 -2.75 -4.23 -6.64
CA VAL A 75 -3.74 -3.87 -5.63
C VAL A 75 -3.16 -4.13 -4.23
N PRO A 76 -3.04 -3.10 -3.37
CA PRO A 76 -2.66 -3.30 -1.99
C PRO A 76 -3.83 -3.92 -1.20
N VAL A 77 -3.54 -5.00 -0.48
CA VAL A 77 -4.52 -5.74 0.31
C VAL A 77 -3.98 -6.02 1.72
N VAL A 78 -4.86 -6.09 2.70
CA VAL A 78 -4.54 -6.37 4.09
C VAL A 78 -5.00 -7.78 4.44
N PHE A 79 -4.10 -8.60 4.99
CA PHE A 79 -4.49 -9.91 5.48
C PHE A 79 -5.28 -9.75 6.79
N VAL A 80 -6.55 -10.16 6.80
CA VAL A 80 -7.45 -9.96 7.95
C VAL A 80 -7.67 -11.22 8.79
N GLY A 81 -7.25 -12.39 8.31
CA GLY A 81 -7.20 -13.62 9.10
C GLY A 81 -7.63 -14.87 8.33
N ARG A 82 -7.87 -15.96 9.08
CA ARG A 82 -8.28 -17.26 8.55
C ARG A 82 -9.66 -17.64 9.06
N ASN A 83 -10.44 -18.34 8.24
CA ASN A 83 -11.73 -18.93 8.62
C ASN A 83 -12.66 -17.94 9.35
N LEU A 84 -12.78 -16.72 8.82
CA LEU A 84 -13.50 -15.64 9.50
C LEU A 84 -15.03 -15.80 9.44
N THR A 85 -15.55 -16.78 8.69
CA THR A 85 -16.99 -17.04 8.57
C THR A 85 -17.36 -18.37 9.26
N PRO A 86 -18.49 -18.43 10.00
CA PRO A 86 -18.97 -19.68 10.56
C PRO A 86 -19.15 -20.76 9.49
N GLY A 87 -18.56 -21.95 9.72
CA GLY A 87 -18.60 -23.07 8.79
C GLY A 87 -17.36 -23.21 7.91
N ASP A 88 -16.45 -22.24 7.91
CA ASP A 88 -15.17 -22.35 7.18
C ASP A 88 -14.31 -23.49 7.73
N ASP A 89 -14.33 -23.70 9.05
CA ASP A 89 -13.60 -24.81 9.71
C ASP A 89 -14.06 -26.21 9.28
N SER A 90 -15.22 -26.31 8.62
CA SER A 90 -15.75 -27.59 8.12
C SER A 90 -15.21 -27.97 6.73
N ARG A 91 -14.43 -27.09 6.10
CA ARG A 91 -13.83 -27.31 4.78
C ARG A 91 -12.54 -28.14 4.88
N SER A 92 -12.12 -28.70 3.75
CA SER A 92 -10.87 -29.46 3.62
C SER A 92 -9.62 -28.59 3.71
N SER A 93 -9.72 -27.30 3.37
CA SER A 93 -8.66 -26.29 3.44
C SER A 93 -9.21 -25.06 4.16
N ALA A 94 -8.34 -24.39 4.93
CA ALA A 94 -8.70 -23.12 5.53
C ALA A 94 -8.85 -22.04 4.45
N LEU A 95 -9.59 -20.98 4.77
CA LEU A 95 -9.72 -19.81 3.90
C LEU A 95 -8.88 -18.66 4.45
N LEU A 96 -8.06 -18.07 3.58
CA LEU A 96 -7.37 -16.81 3.80
C LEU A 96 -8.30 -15.66 3.44
N TYR A 97 -8.42 -14.67 4.30
CA TYR A 97 -9.23 -13.49 4.06
C TYR A 97 -8.38 -12.24 3.89
N PHE A 98 -8.71 -11.45 2.87
CA PHE A 98 -8.06 -10.20 2.53
C PHE A 98 -9.10 -9.07 2.43
N GLN A 99 -8.70 -7.87 2.84
CA GLN A 99 -9.49 -6.65 2.73
C GLN A 99 -8.72 -5.63 1.88
N ASP A 100 -9.40 -4.82 1.09
CA ASP A 100 -8.74 -3.72 0.39
C ASP A 100 -8.09 -2.72 1.38
N PHE A 101 -6.94 -2.15 0.98
CA PHE A 101 -6.20 -1.26 1.84
C PHE A 101 -6.97 0.02 2.17
N ASP A 102 -7.71 0.60 1.21
CA ASP A 102 -8.35 1.90 1.38
C ASP A 102 -9.40 1.85 2.49
N SER A 103 -10.28 0.83 2.47
CA SER A 103 -11.27 0.63 3.52
C SER A 103 -10.66 0.26 4.86
N TYR A 104 -9.58 -0.54 4.87
CA TYR A 104 -8.85 -0.84 6.09
C TYR A 104 -8.20 0.43 6.68
N SER A 105 -7.64 1.30 5.85
CA SER A 105 -7.04 2.56 6.29
C SER A 105 -8.09 3.55 6.83
N ALA A 106 -9.31 3.52 6.27
CA ALA A 106 -10.46 4.29 6.72
C ALA A 106 -11.09 3.80 8.04
N GLY A 107 -10.57 2.71 8.63
CA GLY A 107 -11.05 2.17 9.90
C GLY A 107 -12.21 1.18 9.77
N ILE A 108 -12.66 0.87 8.55
CA ILE A 108 -13.63 -0.19 8.30
C ILE A 108 -12.93 -1.53 8.51
N ARG A 109 -13.51 -2.44 9.28
CA ARG A 109 -12.92 -3.75 9.59
C ARG A 109 -13.86 -4.87 9.20
N TYR A 110 -13.32 -6.00 8.75
CA TYR A 110 -14.12 -7.20 8.51
C TYR A 110 -15.05 -7.51 9.70
N GLY A 111 -16.32 -7.80 9.41
CA GLY A 111 -17.34 -8.11 10.43
C GLY A 111 -18.06 -6.90 11.03
N THR A 112 -17.53 -5.67 10.93
CA THR A 112 -18.22 -4.47 11.46
C THR A 112 -19.49 -4.12 10.69
N ILE A 113 -19.58 -4.50 9.41
CA ILE A 113 -20.74 -4.26 8.55
C ILE A 113 -21.84 -5.33 8.75
N ARG A 114 -21.52 -6.44 9.43
CA ARG A 114 -22.47 -7.50 9.76
C ARG A 114 -23.14 -7.27 11.12
N ALA A 115 -23.87 -6.17 11.21
CA ALA A 115 -24.96 -6.04 12.16
C ALA A 115 -26.08 -5.25 11.47
N GLY A 116 -27.02 -5.97 10.85
CA GLY A 116 -28.29 -5.35 10.47
C GLY A 116 -28.88 -4.68 11.71
N SER A 117 -29.05 -3.36 11.65
CA SER A 117 -29.98 -2.60 12.49
C SER A 117 -29.81 -2.72 14.01
N GLN A 118 -28.81 -2.08 14.61
CA GLN A 118 -28.98 -1.50 15.96
C GLN A 118 -28.22 -0.17 16.10
N LYS A 119 -28.93 0.90 15.74
CA LYS A 119 -28.99 2.19 16.46
C LYS A 119 -27.70 2.58 17.22
N GLY A 120 -26.81 3.33 16.55
CA GLY A 120 -25.79 4.12 17.24
C GLY A 120 -24.38 4.11 16.65
N ALA A 121 -24.24 4.34 15.35
CA ALA A 121 -22.99 4.88 14.80
C ALA A 121 -23.34 5.67 13.53
N ASP A 122 -23.01 6.96 13.55
CA ASP A 122 -23.23 7.99 12.54
C ASP A 122 -22.30 7.82 11.33
N GLN A 123 -22.29 6.63 10.72
CA GLN A 123 -21.55 6.38 9.49
C GLN A 123 -22.53 5.78 8.48
N SER A 124 -23.26 6.65 7.81
CA SER A 124 -23.92 6.33 6.54
C SER A 124 -22.84 5.82 5.59
N LEU A 125 -22.94 4.54 5.20
CA LEU A 125 -22.18 3.99 4.06
C LEU A 125 -22.55 4.67 2.72
N GLU A 126 -23.40 5.70 2.76
CA GLU A 126 -23.90 6.47 1.63
C GLU A 126 -22.89 7.56 1.18
N ASP A 127 -21.82 7.80 1.95
CA ASP A 127 -20.78 8.80 1.66
C ASP A 127 -19.42 8.18 1.26
N VAL A 128 -19.35 6.86 1.05
CA VAL A 128 -18.13 6.19 0.59
C VAL A 128 -18.22 5.95 -0.91
N ASP A 129 -17.33 6.55 -1.69
CA ASP A 129 -17.32 6.46 -3.17
C ASP A 129 -17.29 5.00 -3.68
N GLU A 130 -16.62 4.11 -2.93
CA GLU A 130 -16.52 2.69 -3.26
C GLU A 130 -16.74 1.83 -2.00
N PRO A 131 -17.62 0.82 -2.05
CA PRO A 131 -17.86 -0.05 -0.91
C PRO A 131 -16.60 -0.89 -0.58
N PRO A 132 -16.38 -1.24 0.70
CA PRO A 132 -15.25 -2.07 1.10
C PRO A 132 -15.29 -3.44 0.42
N SER A 133 -14.16 -3.86 -0.12
CA SER A 133 -13.98 -5.17 -0.75
C SER A 133 -13.36 -6.16 0.23
N PHE A 134 -13.94 -7.36 0.27
CA PHE A 134 -13.46 -8.47 1.06
C PHE A 134 -13.37 -9.71 0.18
N GLU A 135 -12.17 -10.28 0.10
CA GLU A 135 -11.87 -11.44 -0.70
C GLU A 135 -11.48 -12.61 0.19
N CYS A 136 -11.81 -13.82 -0.26
CA CYS A 136 -11.30 -15.04 0.35
C CYS A 136 -10.67 -15.96 -0.70
N ALA A 137 -9.59 -16.63 -0.32
CA ALA A 137 -8.91 -17.63 -1.12
C ALA A 137 -8.67 -18.89 -0.29
N GLU A 138 -8.61 -20.05 -0.92
CA GLU A 138 -8.22 -21.28 -0.24
C GLU A 138 -6.74 -21.21 0.15
N GLU A 139 -6.42 -21.67 1.36
CA GLU A 139 -5.05 -21.76 1.85
C GLU A 139 -4.33 -22.88 1.10
N THR A 140 -3.34 -22.50 0.29
CA THR A 140 -2.36 -23.42 -0.32
C THR A 140 -0.98 -23.18 0.30
N GLU A 141 0.09 -23.77 -0.25
CA GLU A 141 1.47 -23.44 0.19
C GLU A 141 1.76 -21.93 0.06
N TYR A 142 1.22 -21.29 -0.98
CA TYR A 142 1.41 -19.88 -1.28
C TYR A 142 0.08 -19.11 -1.21
N SER A 143 0.16 -17.89 -0.72
CA SER A 143 -1.01 -17.04 -0.45
C SER A 143 -1.61 -16.37 -1.69
N GLY A 144 -0.89 -16.36 -2.81
CA GLY A 144 -1.26 -15.59 -4.00
C GLY A 144 -1.04 -14.08 -3.87
N VAL A 145 -0.39 -13.61 -2.79
CA VAL A 145 0.02 -12.21 -2.61
C VAL A 145 1.54 -12.11 -2.45
N PHE A 146 2.07 -10.91 -2.68
CA PHE A 146 3.50 -10.59 -2.62
C PHE A 146 3.81 -9.60 -1.50
N GLU A 147 5.04 -9.66 -0.99
CA GLU A 147 5.65 -8.52 -0.31
C GLU A 147 5.95 -7.40 -1.31
N PHE A 148 6.05 -6.16 -0.82
CA PHE A 148 6.27 -4.97 -1.65
C PHE A 148 7.40 -5.13 -2.67
N GLU A 149 8.61 -5.50 -2.22
CA GLU A 149 9.76 -5.62 -3.11
C GLU A 149 9.57 -6.72 -4.16
N LYS A 150 8.87 -7.80 -3.83
CA LYS A 150 8.58 -8.90 -4.77
C LYS A 150 7.53 -8.52 -5.79
N ALA A 151 6.52 -7.74 -5.40
CA ALA A 151 5.57 -7.15 -6.33
C ALA A 151 6.25 -6.16 -7.27
N LEU A 152 7.15 -5.32 -6.75
CA LEU A 152 7.95 -4.40 -7.54
C LEU A 152 8.80 -5.13 -8.59
N ASP A 153 9.39 -6.27 -8.22
CA ASP A 153 10.15 -7.08 -9.17
C ASP A 153 9.27 -7.60 -10.33
N GLN A 154 7.98 -7.90 -10.10
CA GLN A 154 7.04 -8.26 -11.17
C GLN A 154 6.78 -7.07 -12.11
N LEU A 155 6.50 -5.90 -11.55
CA LEU A 155 6.31 -4.65 -12.31
C LEU A 155 7.52 -4.33 -13.20
N LEU A 156 8.73 -4.46 -12.64
CA LEU A 156 9.98 -4.23 -13.37
C LEU A 156 10.16 -5.26 -14.49
N THR A 157 9.84 -6.53 -14.24
CA THR A 157 9.91 -7.59 -15.25
C THR A 157 8.98 -7.29 -16.42
N CYS A 158 7.73 -6.90 -16.17
CA CYS A 158 6.80 -6.46 -17.20
C CYS A 158 7.35 -5.27 -17.98
N SER A 159 7.91 -4.27 -17.29
CA SER A 159 8.50 -3.10 -17.96
C SER A 159 9.69 -3.45 -18.86
N LEU A 160 10.50 -4.45 -18.50
CA LEU A 160 11.61 -4.91 -19.33
C LEU A 160 11.11 -5.68 -20.55
N ARG A 161 10.10 -6.53 -20.37
CA ARG A 161 9.48 -7.32 -21.46
C ARG A 161 8.74 -6.43 -22.47
N ARG A 162 8.17 -5.31 -22.03
CA ARG A 162 7.52 -4.32 -22.91
C ARG A 162 8.48 -3.52 -23.79
N LYS A 163 9.78 -3.50 -23.48
CA LYS A 163 10.73 -2.72 -24.28
C LYS A 163 10.70 -3.27 -25.71
N PRO A 164 10.48 -2.42 -26.73
CA PRO A 164 10.58 -2.87 -28.11
C PRO A 164 11.95 -3.49 -28.27
N CYS A 165 12.02 -4.64 -28.95
CA CYS A 165 13.28 -5.23 -29.36
C CYS A 165 14.01 -4.17 -30.18
N SER A 166 14.91 -3.40 -29.57
CA SER A 166 15.87 -2.62 -30.32
C SER A 166 16.85 -3.66 -30.86
N GLU A 167 16.57 -4.10 -32.09
CA GLU A 167 17.48 -4.95 -32.84
C GLU A 167 18.89 -4.36 -32.77
N ALA A 168 19.85 -5.22 -32.42
CA ALA A 168 21.28 -4.95 -32.47
C ALA A 168 21.88 -5.60 -33.72
#